data_AF-H2S834-F1
#
_entry.id   AF-H2S834-F1
#
_cell.length_a   1.000
_cell.length_b   1.000
_cell.length_c   1.000
_cell.angle_alpha   90.00
_cell.angle_beta   90.00
_cell.angle_gamma   90.00
#
_symmetry.space_group_name_H-M   'P 1'
#
loop_
_entity.id
_entity.type
_entity.pdbx_description
1 polymer ?
#
loop_
_entity_poly.entity_id
_entity_poly.type
_entity_poly.pdbx_seq_one_letter_code
_entity_poly.pdbx_strand_id
1 'polypeptide(L)'
;MEKPPRPTLFDFHGVYMTNYFTQNWDNIQNFKARPDDIVIATYPKAGTTWVSCILDLLYFGQTSPERQTSIPIHERVPFLEVYIPNGPSGHTGKDAVDRLTTTPRLIKTHLPVQFLPRSFWEQNCRIVYIARNAKDNVVSYFHFDRMNLIQPEPGDWDTFLHRFMMGKVTFGSWYDHVKGWWEKKQTYSNIHYVFYEDLIEDPGQELDRLCSFLGLSPSAHEKESVLTGAKFDNMKKNKMTNYSTVPIMDQGVSPFMRKGKVADWKNHFTEAQNKEFDQDYKQKMKNSTLRFRDEI
;
A
#
# COMPACT_ATOMS: atom_id res chain seq x y z
N MET A 1 2.37 -25.28 -16.12
CA MET A 1 0.99 -24.91 -15.70
C MET A 1 0.62 -23.65 -16.45
N GLU A 2 -0.59 -23.62 -17.01
CA GLU A 2 -1.14 -22.45 -17.69
C GLU A 2 -1.41 -21.33 -16.66
N LYS A 3 -1.06 -20.08 -17.00
CA LYS A 3 -1.30 -18.94 -16.10
C LYS A 3 -2.83 -18.69 -16.05
N PRO A 4 -3.44 -18.43 -14.88
CA PRO A 4 -4.86 -18.14 -14.81
C PRO A 4 -5.19 -16.88 -15.61
N PRO A 5 -6.41 -16.77 -16.17
CA PRO A 5 -6.82 -15.55 -16.85
C PRO A 5 -6.82 -14.37 -15.88
N ARG A 6 -6.44 -13.19 -16.37
CA ARG A 6 -6.51 -11.95 -15.59
C ARG A 6 -7.97 -11.59 -15.28
N PRO A 7 -8.25 -11.03 -14.10
CA PRO A 7 -9.62 -10.67 -13.72
C PRO A 7 -10.12 -9.48 -14.52
N THR A 8 -11.44 -9.37 -14.62
CA THR A 8 -12.11 -8.20 -15.21
C THR A 8 -12.40 -7.17 -14.14
N LEU A 9 -12.21 -5.90 -14.49
CA LEU A 9 -12.54 -4.75 -13.64
C LEU A 9 -14.04 -4.43 -13.77
N PHE A 10 -14.71 -4.15 -12.66
CA PHE A 10 -16.11 -3.73 -12.66
C PHE A 10 -16.38 -2.66 -11.60
N ASP A 11 -17.48 -1.92 -11.75
CA ASP A 11 -17.92 -0.94 -10.76
C ASP A 11 -18.46 -1.66 -9.52
N PHE A 12 -17.85 -1.39 -8.36
CA PHE A 12 -18.28 -1.88 -7.07
C PHE A 12 -18.55 -0.68 -6.15
N HIS A 13 -19.83 -0.30 -6.06
CA HIS A 13 -20.30 0.85 -5.28
C HIS A 13 -19.57 2.16 -5.65
N GLY A 14 -19.37 2.41 -6.95
CA GLY A 14 -18.70 3.60 -7.47
C GLY A 14 -17.17 3.54 -7.45
N VAL A 15 -16.58 2.40 -7.07
CA VAL A 15 -15.13 2.16 -7.08
C VAL A 15 -14.84 0.97 -7.97
N TYR A 16 -13.93 1.13 -8.93
CA TYR A 16 -13.54 0.02 -9.80
C TYR A 16 -12.69 -1.01 -9.03
N MET A 17 -13.14 -2.26 -9.04
CA MET A 17 -12.57 -3.36 -8.27
C MET A 17 -12.52 -4.65 -9.11
N THR A 18 -11.87 -5.68 -8.56
CA THR A 18 -11.90 -7.05 -9.11
C THR A 18 -12.55 -8.00 -8.12
N ASN A 19 -12.91 -9.20 -8.59
CA ASN A 19 -13.51 -10.25 -7.76
C ASN A 19 -12.59 -10.65 -6.60
N TYR A 20 -11.26 -10.59 -6.79
CA TYR A 20 -10.28 -10.91 -5.74
C TYR A 20 -10.36 -10.01 -4.50
N PHE A 21 -11.05 -8.87 -4.57
CA PHE A 21 -11.19 -7.92 -3.45
C PHE A 21 -12.64 -7.71 -2.99
N THR A 22 -13.60 -8.33 -3.67
CA THR A 22 -15.04 -8.12 -3.47
C THR A 22 -15.81 -9.40 -3.20
N GLN A 23 -15.28 -10.57 -3.57
CA GLN A 23 -15.99 -11.84 -3.39
C GLN A 23 -16.19 -12.23 -1.92
N ASN A 24 -15.29 -11.80 -1.02
CA ASN A 24 -15.40 -12.04 0.42
C ASN A 24 -15.94 -10.83 1.20
N TRP A 25 -16.65 -9.92 0.53
CA TRP A 25 -16.95 -8.58 1.04
C TRP A 25 -17.67 -8.57 2.39
N ASP A 26 -18.72 -9.36 2.56
CA ASP A 26 -19.50 -9.39 3.81
C ASP A 26 -18.64 -9.81 5.01
N ASN A 27 -17.71 -10.74 4.80
CA ASN A 27 -16.77 -11.16 5.85
C ASN A 27 -15.76 -10.06 6.18
N ILE A 28 -15.33 -9.27 5.18
CA ILE A 28 -14.48 -8.09 5.40
C ILE A 28 -15.22 -7.02 6.19
N GLN A 29 -16.46 -6.69 5.80
CA GLN A 29 -17.26 -5.68 6.49
C GLN A 29 -17.62 -6.08 7.93
N ASN A 30 -17.78 -7.40 8.19
CA ASN A 30 -18.01 -7.95 9.53
C ASN A 30 -16.73 -8.24 10.32
N PHE A 31 -15.56 -7.83 9.82
CA PHE A 31 -14.29 -8.00 10.52
C PHE A 31 -14.35 -7.43 11.95
N LYS A 32 -13.64 -8.08 12.87
CA LYS A 32 -13.57 -7.69 14.28
C LYS A 32 -12.16 -7.20 14.59
N ALA A 33 -12.00 -5.88 14.51
CA ALA A 33 -10.77 -5.22 14.94
C ALA A 33 -10.55 -5.39 16.45
N ARG A 34 -9.28 -5.39 16.86
CA ARG A 34 -8.84 -5.27 18.25
C ARG A 34 -8.41 -3.81 18.51
N PRO A 35 -8.57 -3.29 19.74
CA PRO A 35 -8.16 -1.92 20.08
C PRO A 35 -6.69 -1.59 19.74
N ASP A 36 -5.81 -2.60 19.82
CA ASP A 36 -4.38 -2.47 19.59
C ASP A 36 -3.96 -2.64 18.13
N ASP A 37 -4.87 -3.06 17.23
CA ASP A 37 -4.60 -3.24 15.81
C ASP A 37 -4.04 -1.95 15.18
N ILE A 38 -3.07 -2.12 14.27
CA ILE A 38 -2.51 -1.04 13.47
C ILE A 38 -2.81 -1.30 12.01
N VAL A 39 -3.55 -0.39 11.40
CA VAL A 39 -3.92 -0.46 9.99
C VAL A 39 -2.93 0.34 9.15
N ILE A 40 -2.35 -0.29 8.14
CA ILE A 40 -1.50 0.34 7.14
C ILE A 40 -2.34 0.50 5.88
N ALA A 41 -2.85 1.71 5.67
CA ALA A 41 -3.74 2.03 4.57
C ALA A 41 -2.99 2.84 3.51
N THR A 42 -3.13 2.47 2.24
CA THR A 42 -2.45 3.19 1.14
C THR A 42 -3.27 3.07 -0.13
N TYR A 43 -3.22 4.06 -1.01
CA TYR A 43 -3.51 3.75 -2.41
C TYR A 43 -2.42 2.78 -2.93
N PRO A 44 -2.73 1.83 -3.84
CA PRO A 44 -1.73 0.92 -4.36
C PRO A 44 -0.45 1.64 -4.79
N LYS A 45 0.70 1.02 -4.51
CA LYS A 45 2.03 1.51 -4.93
C LYS A 45 2.51 2.81 -4.30
N ALA A 46 1.90 3.24 -3.20
CA ALA A 46 2.33 4.40 -2.43
C ALA A 46 3.41 4.10 -1.35
N GLY A 47 3.90 2.86 -1.23
CA GLY A 47 4.94 2.49 -0.25
C GLY A 47 4.51 1.54 0.87
N THR A 48 3.40 0.81 0.71
CA THR A 48 2.84 -0.08 1.74
C THR A 48 3.88 -1.04 2.32
N THR A 49 4.59 -1.78 1.48
CA THR A 49 5.60 -2.76 1.93
C THR A 49 6.74 -2.13 2.71
N TRP A 50 7.09 -0.88 2.39
CA TRP A 50 8.17 -0.16 3.08
C TRP A 50 7.76 0.16 4.51
N VAL A 51 6.59 0.78 4.70
CA VAL A 51 6.09 1.09 6.05
C VAL A 51 5.68 -0.18 6.81
N SER A 52 5.19 -1.23 6.14
CA SER A 52 5.01 -2.55 6.76
C SER A 52 6.30 -3.11 7.34
N CYS A 53 7.42 -2.98 6.62
CA CYS A 53 8.73 -3.41 7.11
C CYS A 53 9.21 -2.56 8.29
N ILE A 54 9.06 -1.23 8.20
CA ILE A 54 9.40 -0.30 9.29
C ILE A 54 8.64 -0.66 10.56
N LEU A 55 7.31 -0.85 10.46
CA LEU A 55 6.46 -1.17 11.60
C LEU A 55 6.77 -2.55 12.19
N ASP A 56 6.98 -3.57 11.35
CA ASP A 56 7.31 -4.90 11.84
C ASP A 56 8.70 -4.94 12.52
N LEU A 57 9.69 -4.18 12.00
CA LEU A 57 10.98 -4.00 12.65
C LEU A 57 10.86 -3.23 13.98
N LEU A 58 10.03 -2.19 14.04
CA LEU A 58 9.81 -1.42 15.27
C LEU A 58 9.17 -2.26 16.38
N TYR A 59 8.16 -3.07 16.05
CA TYR A 59 7.43 -3.86 17.05
C TYR A 59 8.10 -5.18 17.40
N PHE A 60 8.75 -5.83 16.44
CA PHE A 60 9.21 -7.21 16.58
C PHE A 60 10.68 -7.42 16.27
N GLY A 61 11.41 -6.38 15.85
CA GLY A 61 12.83 -6.49 15.47
C GLY A 61 13.73 -6.96 16.61
N GLN A 62 13.39 -6.64 17.87
CA GLN A 62 14.14 -7.08 19.05
C GLN A 62 13.62 -8.39 19.65
N THR A 63 12.30 -8.57 19.68
CA THR A 63 11.67 -9.71 20.35
C THR A 63 11.57 -10.95 19.47
N SER A 64 11.60 -10.78 18.16
CA SER A 64 11.40 -11.85 17.17
C SER A 64 12.16 -11.55 15.86
N PRO A 65 13.49 -11.33 15.92
CA PRO A 65 14.30 -10.95 14.76
C PRO A 65 14.26 -11.98 13.60
N GLU A 66 14.06 -13.26 13.92
CA GLU A 66 13.96 -14.35 12.96
C GLU A 66 12.82 -14.17 11.96
N ARG A 67 11.79 -13.38 12.30
CA ARG A 67 10.69 -13.02 11.40
C ARG A 67 11.19 -12.37 10.10
N GLN A 68 12.30 -11.61 10.15
CA GLN A 68 12.84 -10.91 8.98
C GLN A 68 13.47 -11.85 7.95
N THR A 69 13.82 -13.07 8.35
CA THR A 69 14.50 -14.06 7.50
C THR A 69 13.65 -15.29 7.22
N SER A 70 12.61 -15.54 8.00
CA SER A 70 11.78 -16.76 7.92
C SER A 70 10.34 -16.53 7.46
N ILE A 71 9.77 -15.33 7.66
CA ILE A 71 8.34 -15.08 7.37
C ILE A 71 8.19 -13.96 6.33
N PRO A 72 7.56 -14.23 5.17
CA PRO A 72 7.28 -13.21 4.16
C PRO A 72 6.43 -12.06 4.72
N ILE A 73 6.68 -10.84 4.24
CA ILE A 73 6.03 -9.61 4.73
C ILE A 73 4.51 -9.64 4.55
N HIS A 74 4.00 -10.36 3.54
CA HIS A 74 2.57 -10.51 3.31
C HIS A 74 1.89 -11.50 4.27
N GLU A 75 2.66 -12.28 5.03
CA GLU A 75 2.18 -13.10 6.15
C GLU A 75 2.37 -12.36 7.47
N ARG A 76 3.45 -11.59 7.62
CA ARG A 76 3.69 -10.72 8.79
C ARG A 76 2.69 -9.57 8.89
N VAL A 77 2.30 -9.02 7.74
CA VAL A 77 1.35 -7.92 7.58
C VAL A 77 0.32 -8.32 6.51
N PRO A 78 -0.70 -9.14 6.88
CA PRO A 78 -1.66 -9.67 5.94
C PRO A 78 -2.48 -8.59 5.25
N PHE A 79 -2.82 -8.84 4.00
CA PHE A 79 -3.62 -7.93 3.17
C PHE A 79 -5.12 -8.23 3.36
N LEU A 80 -5.81 -7.41 4.15
CA LEU A 80 -7.14 -7.71 4.68
C LEU A 80 -8.15 -8.19 3.63
N GLU A 81 -8.35 -7.40 2.58
CA GLU A 81 -9.40 -7.63 1.58
C GLU A 81 -9.06 -8.69 0.51
N VAL A 82 -7.85 -9.26 0.52
CA VAL A 82 -7.45 -10.20 -0.52
C VAL A 82 -8.18 -11.54 -0.37
N TYR A 83 -8.78 -11.99 -1.46
CA TYR A 83 -9.43 -13.28 -1.58
C TYR A 83 -8.96 -13.94 -2.88
N ILE A 84 -8.08 -14.94 -2.79
CA ILE A 84 -7.65 -15.74 -3.95
C ILE A 84 -8.23 -17.15 -3.78
N PRO A 85 -9.29 -17.51 -4.53
CA PRO A 85 -9.83 -18.86 -4.50
C PRO A 85 -8.74 -19.88 -4.80
N ASN A 86 -8.62 -20.92 -3.97
CA ASN A 86 -7.58 -21.96 -4.09
C ASN A 86 -6.16 -21.38 -4.18
N GLY A 87 -5.92 -20.22 -3.57
CA GLY A 87 -4.59 -19.62 -3.49
C GLY A 87 -3.60 -20.53 -2.75
N PRO A 88 -2.29 -20.35 -2.96
CA PRO A 88 -1.26 -21.24 -2.41
C PRO A 88 -1.24 -21.31 -0.87
N SER A 89 -1.75 -20.28 -0.19
CA SER A 89 -1.90 -20.26 1.27
C SER A 89 -3.15 -20.98 1.80
N GLY A 90 -4.09 -21.35 0.92
CA GLY A 90 -5.36 -21.99 1.30
C GLY A 90 -6.31 -21.11 2.11
N HIS A 91 -6.00 -19.83 2.29
CA HIS A 91 -6.72 -18.94 3.20
C HIS A 91 -6.86 -17.51 2.70
N THR A 92 -7.92 -16.83 3.15
CA THR A 92 -8.19 -15.42 2.80
C THR A 92 -7.30 -14.46 3.59
N GLY A 93 -7.20 -13.21 3.13
CA GLY A 93 -6.50 -12.13 3.83
C GLY A 93 -7.02 -11.93 5.25
N LYS A 94 -8.34 -11.91 5.41
CA LYS A 94 -9.02 -11.89 6.71
C LYS A 94 -8.58 -13.05 7.61
N ASP A 95 -8.60 -14.28 7.11
CA ASP A 95 -8.22 -15.46 7.92
C ASP A 95 -6.75 -15.37 8.36
N ALA A 96 -5.88 -14.81 7.50
CA ALA A 96 -4.50 -14.56 7.85
C ALA A 96 -4.37 -13.51 8.98
N VAL A 97 -5.16 -12.43 8.95
CA VAL A 97 -5.23 -11.47 10.06
C VAL A 97 -5.74 -12.12 11.35
N ASP A 98 -6.76 -12.96 11.28
CA ASP A 98 -7.34 -13.62 12.45
C ASP A 98 -6.39 -14.62 13.10
N ARG A 99 -5.51 -15.25 12.32
CA ARG A 99 -4.46 -16.16 12.80
C ARG A 99 -3.21 -15.47 13.34
N LEU A 100 -3.07 -14.14 13.20
CA LEU A 100 -1.94 -13.44 13.80
C LEU A 100 -2.01 -13.54 15.33
N THR A 101 -0.94 -14.10 15.90
CA THR A 101 -0.71 -14.21 17.35
C THR A 101 0.08 -13.03 17.91
N THR A 102 0.55 -12.11 17.06
CA THR A 102 1.29 -10.92 17.47
C THR A 102 0.36 -9.89 18.11
N THR A 103 0.93 -9.10 19.03
CA THR A 103 0.29 -7.93 19.65
C THR A 103 1.28 -6.77 19.52
N PRO A 104 0.97 -5.70 18.76
CA PRO A 104 -0.25 -5.52 17.97
C PRO A 104 -0.32 -6.41 16.72
N ARG A 105 -1.49 -6.50 16.07
CA ARG A 105 -1.56 -6.99 14.68
C ARG A 105 -1.28 -5.84 13.73
N LEU A 106 -0.41 -6.07 12.75
CA LEU A 106 -0.16 -5.16 11.64
C LEU A 106 -1.01 -5.61 10.45
N ILE A 107 -1.89 -4.75 9.96
CA ILE A 107 -2.89 -5.12 8.94
C ILE A 107 -2.76 -4.19 7.75
N LYS A 108 -2.56 -4.74 6.55
CA LYS A 108 -2.49 -3.96 5.31
C LYS A 108 -3.86 -3.83 4.69
N THR A 109 -4.17 -2.66 4.12
CA THR A 109 -5.33 -2.47 3.23
C THR A 109 -5.08 -1.42 2.14
N HIS A 110 -5.81 -1.54 1.04
CA HIS A 110 -5.94 -0.59 -0.04
C HIS A 110 -7.37 -0.09 -0.22
N LEU A 111 -8.27 -0.42 0.73
CA LEU A 111 -9.64 0.04 0.67
C LEU A 111 -9.70 1.58 0.76
N PRO A 112 -10.52 2.22 -0.11
CA PRO A 112 -10.95 3.60 0.09
C PRO A 112 -11.53 3.79 1.50
N VAL A 113 -11.45 5.00 2.04
CA VAL A 113 -11.82 5.26 3.43
C VAL A 113 -13.27 4.86 3.78
N GLN A 114 -14.19 5.01 2.82
CA GLN A 114 -15.60 4.65 2.96
C GLN A 114 -15.85 3.13 3.01
N PHE A 115 -14.85 2.35 2.63
CA PHE A 115 -14.89 0.88 2.57
C PHE A 115 -14.20 0.21 3.74
N LEU A 116 -13.46 0.96 4.56
CA LEU A 116 -12.79 0.41 5.73
C LEU A 116 -13.82 -0.16 6.73
N PRO A 117 -13.65 -1.40 7.23
CA PRO A 117 -14.60 -2.01 8.17
C PRO A 117 -14.87 -1.13 9.40
N ARG A 118 -16.15 -1.03 9.77
CA ARG A 118 -16.59 -0.14 10.86
C ARG A 118 -15.89 -0.40 12.19
N SER A 119 -15.56 -1.66 12.47
CA SER A 119 -14.90 -2.05 13.71
C SER A 119 -13.59 -1.30 13.98
N PHE A 120 -12.83 -0.91 12.93
CA PHE A 120 -11.59 -0.16 13.13
C PHE A 120 -11.85 1.23 13.71
N TRP A 121 -12.93 1.89 13.28
CA TRP A 121 -13.36 3.17 13.82
C TRP A 121 -13.91 3.03 15.23
N GLU A 122 -14.75 2.02 15.46
CA GLU A 122 -15.38 1.74 16.77
C GLU A 122 -14.36 1.39 17.85
N GLN A 123 -13.31 0.64 17.50
CA GLN A 123 -12.22 0.28 18.40
C GLN A 123 -11.13 1.36 18.51
N ASN A 124 -11.31 2.50 17.84
CA ASN A 124 -10.36 3.60 17.81
C ASN A 124 -8.93 3.18 17.39
N CYS A 125 -8.82 2.22 16.46
CA CYS A 125 -7.55 1.68 16.00
C CYS A 125 -6.62 2.76 15.42
N ARG A 126 -5.32 2.55 15.55
CA ARG A 126 -4.31 3.42 14.93
C ARG A 126 -4.20 3.10 13.44
N ILE A 127 -4.17 4.14 12.62
CA ILE A 127 -4.04 4.01 11.17
C ILE A 127 -2.82 4.81 10.70
N VAL A 128 -1.93 4.15 9.98
CA VAL A 128 -0.83 4.78 9.26
C VAL A 128 -1.21 4.80 7.79
N TYR A 129 -1.51 6.00 7.28
CA TYR A 129 -1.84 6.21 5.87
C TYR A 129 -0.63 6.74 5.12
N ILE A 130 -0.26 6.11 4.00
CA ILE A 130 0.83 6.59 3.14
C ILE A 130 0.28 7.01 1.79
N ALA A 131 0.60 8.25 1.42
CA ALA A 131 0.32 8.83 0.12
C ALA A 131 1.61 9.03 -0.67
N ARG A 132 1.52 8.94 -1.99
CA ARG A 132 2.64 9.21 -2.92
C ARG A 132 2.12 10.06 -4.06
N ASN A 133 2.96 10.92 -4.61
CA ASN A 133 2.62 11.74 -5.77
C ASN A 133 2.02 10.88 -6.91
N ALA A 134 1.03 11.43 -7.59
CA ALA A 134 0.21 10.66 -8.52
C ALA A 134 1.01 10.15 -9.72
N LYS A 135 2.01 10.92 -10.18
CA LYS A 135 2.81 10.60 -11.38
C LYS A 135 3.71 9.38 -11.18
N ASP A 136 4.46 9.33 -10.09
CA ASP A 136 5.24 8.13 -9.74
C ASP A 136 4.33 6.96 -9.36
N ASN A 137 3.17 7.25 -8.76
CA ASN A 137 2.21 6.22 -8.39
C ASN A 137 1.69 5.49 -9.63
N VAL A 138 1.19 6.22 -10.65
CA VAL A 138 0.66 5.61 -11.89
C VAL A 138 1.73 4.83 -12.65
N VAL A 139 2.96 5.33 -12.75
CA VAL A 139 4.08 4.57 -13.36
C VAL A 139 4.35 3.29 -12.57
N SER A 140 4.41 3.38 -11.24
CA SER A 140 4.63 2.21 -10.42
C SER A 140 3.46 1.21 -10.48
N TYR A 141 2.24 1.68 -10.74
CA TYR A 141 1.06 0.85 -10.87
C TYR A 141 1.05 0.13 -12.22
N PHE A 142 1.31 0.83 -13.31
CA PHE A 142 1.44 0.22 -14.65
C PHE A 142 2.39 -0.97 -14.65
N HIS A 143 3.60 -0.79 -14.10
CA HIS A 143 4.58 -1.88 -14.00
C HIS A 143 4.14 -3.02 -13.07
N PHE A 144 3.35 -2.71 -12.03
CA PHE A 144 2.82 -3.72 -11.12
C PHE A 144 1.74 -4.56 -11.79
N ASP A 145 0.85 -3.97 -12.57
CA ASP A 145 -0.20 -4.70 -13.27
C ASP A 145 0.38 -5.63 -14.34
N ARG A 146 1.45 -5.19 -15.01
CA ARG A 146 2.21 -6.03 -15.97
C ARG A 146 2.75 -7.30 -15.32
N MET A 147 3.29 -7.23 -14.12
CA MET A 147 3.90 -8.39 -13.44
C MET A 147 2.93 -9.20 -12.58
N ASN A 148 1.83 -8.61 -12.10
CA ASN A 148 0.94 -9.26 -11.16
C ASN A 148 -0.33 -9.80 -11.82
N LEU A 149 -0.48 -11.12 -11.88
CA LEU A 149 -1.58 -11.79 -12.59
C LEU A 149 -2.95 -11.64 -11.90
N ILE A 150 -3.01 -11.15 -10.65
CA ILE A 150 -4.29 -10.83 -9.99
C ILE A 150 -4.83 -9.45 -10.39
N GLN A 151 -4.12 -8.72 -11.25
CA GLN A 151 -4.58 -7.45 -11.81
C GLN A 151 -5.14 -7.63 -13.22
N PRO A 152 -6.11 -6.79 -13.62
CA PRO A 152 -6.58 -6.74 -15.01
C PRO A 152 -5.42 -6.50 -15.99
N GLU A 153 -5.67 -6.75 -17.27
CA GLU A 153 -4.64 -6.49 -18.29
C GLU A 153 -4.31 -4.98 -18.36
N PRO A 154 -3.04 -4.59 -18.14
CA PRO A 154 -2.62 -3.19 -18.16
C PRO A 154 -2.70 -2.54 -19.55
N GLY A 155 -2.65 -3.32 -20.64
CA GLY A 155 -2.54 -2.75 -21.99
C GLY A 155 -1.24 -1.97 -22.18
N ASP A 156 -1.24 -1.03 -23.13
CA ASP A 156 -0.15 -0.08 -23.32
C ASP A 156 -0.17 1.05 -22.27
N TRP A 157 0.93 1.80 -22.20
CA TRP A 157 1.11 2.89 -21.24
C TRP A 157 0.07 4.00 -21.39
N ASP A 158 -0.25 4.41 -22.62
CA ASP A 158 -1.13 5.54 -22.90
C ASP A 158 -2.56 5.22 -22.46
N THR A 159 -3.03 4.03 -22.82
CA THR A 159 -4.32 3.49 -22.38
C THR A 159 -4.37 3.36 -20.86
N PHE A 160 -3.29 2.88 -20.22
CA PHE A 160 -3.23 2.76 -18.77
C PHE A 160 -3.30 4.12 -18.06
N LEU A 161 -2.52 5.10 -18.52
CA LEU A 161 -2.50 6.45 -17.96
C LEU A 161 -3.89 7.10 -18.02
N HIS A 162 -4.57 6.99 -19.17
CA HIS A 162 -5.92 7.54 -19.33
C HIS A 162 -6.92 6.84 -18.38
N ARG A 163 -6.87 5.50 -18.27
CA ARG A 163 -7.69 4.76 -17.29
C ARG A 163 -7.42 5.20 -15.86
N PHE A 164 -6.16 5.42 -15.49
CA PHE A 164 -5.79 5.91 -14.16
C PHE A 164 -6.39 7.29 -13.87
N MET A 165 -6.29 8.24 -14.80
CA MET A 165 -6.88 9.59 -14.66
C MET A 165 -8.42 9.53 -14.48
N MET A 166 -9.08 8.59 -15.14
CA MET A 166 -10.51 8.33 -14.99
C MET A 166 -10.87 7.55 -13.70
N GLY A 167 -9.90 7.06 -12.93
CA GLY A 167 -10.13 6.16 -11.81
C GLY A 167 -10.63 4.77 -12.21
N LYS A 168 -10.41 4.36 -13.46
CA LYS A 168 -10.76 3.04 -14.03
C LYS A 168 -9.63 2.02 -13.87
N VAL A 169 -9.13 1.90 -12.65
CA VAL A 169 -8.14 0.91 -12.21
C VAL A 169 -8.61 0.28 -10.90
N THR A 170 -8.01 -0.83 -10.48
CA THR A 170 -8.36 -1.47 -9.20
C THR A 170 -8.18 -0.48 -8.04
N PHE A 171 -9.15 -0.43 -7.11
CA PHE A 171 -9.26 0.56 -6.01
C PHE A 171 -9.63 1.99 -6.46
N GLY A 172 -9.97 2.19 -7.73
CA GLY A 172 -10.61 3.40 -8.24
C GLY A 172 -9.69 4.61 -8.40
N SER A 173 -10.23 5.79 -8.12
CA SER A 173 -9.58 7.09 -8.32
C SER A 173 -8.51 7.35 -7.25
N TRP A 174 -7.25 7.54 -7.67
CA TRP A 174 -6.17 7.99 -6.78
C TRP A 174 -6.55 9.29 -6.05
N TYR A 175 -7.16 10.23 -6.78
CA TYR A 175 -7.56 11.54 -6.24
C TYR A 175 -8.52 11.40 -5.07
N ASP A 176 -9.57 10.60 -5.25
CA ASP A 176 -10.61 10.44 -4.24
C ASP A 176 -10.11 9.60 -3.07
N HIS A 177 -9.23 8.64 -3.33
CA HIS A 177 -8.58 7.85 -2.29
C HIS A 177 -7.72 8.74 -1.36
N VAL A 178 -6.78 9.53 -1.90
CA VAL A 178 -5.91 10.38 -1.06
C VAL A 178 -6.70 11.48 -0.35
N LYS A 179 -7.67 12.11 -1.02
CA LYS A 179 -8.53 13.13 -0.41
C LYS A 179 -9.41 12.55 0.69
N GLY A 180 -10.06 11.41 0.46
CA GLY A 180 -10.96 10.80 1.43
C GLY A 180 -10.25 10.45 2.74
N TRP A 181 -9.05 9.86 2.64
CA TRP A 181 -8.23 9.58 3.82
C TRP A 181 -7.71 10.85 4.51
N TRP A 182 -7.38 11.90 3.75
CA TRP A 182 -6.96 13.19 4.28
C TRP A 182 -8.09 13.94 5.00
N GLU A 183 -9.30 13.91 4.45
CA GLU A 183 -10.52 14.47 5.05
C GLU A 183 -10.88 13.70 6.33
N LYS A 184 -10.81 12.37 6.31
CA LYS A 184 -11.06 11.55 7.49
C LYS A 184 -10.10 11.87 8.64
N LYS A 185 -8.81 12.11 8.34
CA LYS A 185 -7.83 12.55 9.35
C LYS A 185 -8.28 13.81 10.11
N GLN A 186 -9.06 14.70 9.50
CA GLN A 186 -9.55 15.92 10.18
C GLN A 186 -10.60 15.61 11.26
N THR A 187 -11.28 14.47 11.16
CA THR A 187 -12.35 14.05 12.08
C THR A 187 -11.96 12.85 12.95
N TYR A 188 -10.86 12.18 12.63
CA TYR A 188 -10.37 11.00 13.33
C TYR A 188 -8.87 11.16 13.63
N SER A 189 -8.55 11.43 14.89
CA SER A 189 -7.20 11.80 15.34
C SER A 189 -6.18 10.65 15.23
N ASN A 190 -6.65 9.40 15.24
CA ASN A 190 -5.80 8.21 15.17
C ASN A 190 -5.39 7.83 13.73
N ILE A 191 -5.22 8.82 12.85
CA ILE A 191 -4.61 8.68 11.53
C ILE A 191 -3.30 9.48 11.48
N HIS A 192 -2.19 8.79 11.28
CA HIS A 192 -0.92 9.37 10.89
C HIS A 192 -0.79 9.32 9.37
N TYR A 193 -0.72 10.49 8.73
CA TYR A 193 -0.71 10.61 7.28
C TYR A 193 0.69 11.00 6.83
N VAL A 194 1.34 10.11 6.10
CA VAL A 194 2.74 10.18 5.67
C VAL A 194 2.79 10.40 4.15
N PHE A 195 3.69 11.25 3.71
CA PHE A 195 4.04 11.35 2.29
C PHE A 195 5.26 10.48 2.01
N TYR A 196 5.18 9.65 0.97
CA TYR A 196 6.28 8.81 0.51
C TYR A 196 7.53 9.64 0.22
N GLU A 197 7.33 10.85 -0.29
CA GLU A 197 8.40 11.80 -0.59
C GLU A 197 9.17 12.22 0.67
N ASP A 198 8.46 12.51 1.77
CA ASP A 198 9.08 12.85 3.07
C ASP A 198 9.89 11.66 3.61
N LEU A 199 9.35 10.44 3.45
CA LEU A 199 10.03 9.21 3.88
C LEU A 199 11.30 8.92 3.06
N ILE A 200 11.37 9.38 1.80
CA ILE A 200 12.60 9.28 0.99
C ILE A 200 13.61 10.36 1.39
N GLU A 201 13.14 11.60 1.59
CA GLU A 201 14.00 12.75 1.87
C GLU A 201 14.66 12.67 3.26
N ASP A 202 13.87 12.40 4.30
CA ASP A 202 14.36 12.25 5.68
C ASP A 202 13.66 11.07 6.40
N PRO A 203 14.09 9.83 6.14
CA PRO A 203 13.49 8.66 6.77
C PRO A 203 13.66 8.65 8.30
N GLY A 204 14.68 9.35 8.84
CA GLY A 204 14.91 9.45 10.28
C GLY A 204 13.84 10.32 10.96
N GLN A 205 13.58 11.49 10.40
CA GLN A 205 12.53 12.38 10.89
C GLN A 205 11.14 11.74 10.78
N GLU A 206 10.84 11.08 9.65
CA GLU A 206 9.56 10.37 9.51
C GLU A 206 9.44 9.19 10.49
N LEU A 207 10.53 8.48 10.76
CA LEU A 207 10.55 7.43 11.78
C LEU A 207 10.25 7.99 13.18
N ASP A 208 10.80 9.15 13.53
CA ASP A 208 10.54 9.82 14.81
C ASP A 208 9.08 10.25 14.96
N ARG A 209 8.49 10.80 13.90
CA ARG A 209 7.06 11.15 13.85
C ARG A 209 6.17 9.92 14.01
N LEU A 210 6.52 8.82 13.33
CA LEU A 210 5.81 7.55 13.42
C LEU A 210 5.91 6.96 14.84
N CYS A 211 7.09 6.96 15.46
CA CYS A 211 7.27 6.50 16.83
C CYS A 211 6.44 7.31 17.82
N SER A 212 6.44 8.64 17.67
CA SER A 212 5.63 9.55 18.50
C SER A 212 4.14 9.25 18.37
N PHE A 213 3.63 9.03 17.16
CA PHE A 213 2.25 8.64 16.92
C PHE A 213 1.88 7.29 17.54
N LEU A 214 2.81 6.33 17.49
CA LEU A 214 2.60 4.98 18.02
C LEU A 214 2.83 4.87 19.53
N GLY A 215 3.35 5.93 20.18
CA GLY A 215 3.74 5.91 21.59
C GLY A 215 4.95 5.01 21.86
N LEU A 216 5.86 4.89 20.88
CA LEU A 216 7.08 4.09 20.99
C LEU A 216 8.29 5.00 21.26
N SER A 217 9.22 4.51 22.06
CA SER A 217 10.47 5.20 22.41
C SER A 217 11.69 4.31 22.12
N PRO A 218 11.94 3.91 20.85
CA PRO A 218 13.10 3.09 20.53
C PRO A 218 14.40 3.86 20.78
N SER A 219 15.41 3.13 21.25
CA SER A 219 16.79 3.59 21.38
C SER A 219 17.38 3.98 20.02
N ALA A 220 18.49 4.73 20.04
CA ALA A 220 19.20 5.11 18.82
C ALA A 220 19.62 3.88 17.98
N HIS A 221 20.05 2.81 18.65
CA HIS A 221 20.43 1.56 17.99
C HIS A 221 19.25 0.84 17.33
N GLU A 222 18.08 0.82 17.99
CA GLU A 222 16.85 0.27 17.41
C GLU A 222 16.41 1.08 16.19
N LYS A 223 16.45 2.42 16.25
CA LYS A 223 16.16 3.29 15.11
C LYS A 223 17.11 3.03 13.94
N GLU A 224 18.41 2.95 14.20
CA GLU A 224 19.42 2.64 13.18
C GLU A 224 19.17 1.27 12.52
N SER A 225 18.81 0.26 13.33
CA SER A 225 18.47 -1.08 12.84
C SER A 225 17.23 -1.07 11.95
N VAL A 226 16.18 -0.34 12.35
CA VAL A 226 14.95 -0.16 11.56
C VAL A 226 15.27 0.51 10.22
N LEU A 227 15.97 1.65 10.26
CA LEU A 227 16.34 2.41 9.07
C LEU A 227 17.18 1.57 8.12
N THR A 228 18.16 0.83 8.65
CA THR A 228 19.01 -0.05 7.85
C THR A 228 18.22 -1.19 7.22
N GLY A 229 17.40 -1.90 7.99
CA GLY A 229 16.57 -3.00 7.49
C GLY A 229 15.55 -2.54 6.43
N ALA A 230 15.02 -1.33 6.59
CA ALA A 230 14.05 -0.73 5.69
C ALA A 230 14.68 0.00 4.47
N LYS A 231 16.01 0.05 4.32
CA LYS A 231 16.62 0.59 3.09
C LYS A 231 16.17 -0.19 1.86
N PHE A 232 15.86 0.52 0.78
CA PHE A 232 15.35 -0.08 -0.47
C PHE A 232 16.22 -1.24 -0.96
N ASP A 233 17.55 -1.07 -1.01
CA ASP A 233 18.46 -2.11 -1.49
C ASP A 233 18.48 -3.35 -0.59
N ASN A 234 18.32 -3.18 0.72
CA ASN A 234 18.25 -4.28 1.66
C ASN A 234 16.93 -5.05 1.50
N MET A 235 15.82 -4.34 1.42
CA MET A 235 14.51 -4.94 1.15
C MET A 235 14.47 -5.63 -0.23
N LYS A 236 15.08 -5.05 -1.25
CA LYS A 236 15.16 -5.63 -2.60
C LYS A 236 15.89 -6.97 -2.63
N LYS A 237 16.94 -7.13 -1.83
CA LYS A 237 17.68 -8.39 -1.69
C LYS A 237 16.96 -9.39 -0.78
N ASN A 238 16.18 -8.91 0.19
CA ASN A 238 15.48 -9.77 1.14
C ASN A 238 14.24 -10.45 0.51
N LYS A 239 14.32 -11.78 0.33
CA LYS A 239 13.22 -12.62 -0.18
C LYS A 239 11.94 -12.50 0.66
N MET A 240 12.04 -12.17 1.94
CA MET A 240 10.91 -11.97 2.84
C MET A 240 10.21 -10.62 2.63
N THR A 241 10.74 -9.71 1.80
CA THR A 241 10.09 -8.41 1.53
C THR A 241 9.92 -8.10 0.04
N ASN A 242 10.72 -8.70 -0.84
CA ASN A 242 10.73 -8.38 -2.26
C ASN A 242 9.67 -9.11 -3.11
N TYR A 243 8.82 -9.95 -2.50
CA TYR A 243 7.78 -10.74 -3.16
C TYR A 243 8.28 -11.73 -4.23
N SER A 244 9.57 -12.07 -4.25
CA SER A 244 10.13 -13.05 -5.20
C SER A 244 9.61 -14.47 -4.99
N THR A 245 9.04 -14.77 -3.83
CA THR A 245 8.45 -16.07 -3.50
C THR A 245 6.98 -16.19 -3.89
N VAL A 246 6.35 -15.15 -4.43
CA VAL A 246 4.93 -15.12 -4.78
C VAL A 246 4.73 -15.51 -6.25
N PRO A 247 4.23 -16.72 -6.58
CA PRO A 247 4.25 -17.24 -7.96
C PRO A 247 3.40 -16.44 -8.96
N ILE A 248 2.35 -15.77 -8.49
CA ILE A 248 1.47 -14.93 -9.32
C ILE A 248 2.12 -13.58 -9.71
N MET A 249 3.29 -13.27 -9.17
CA MET A 249 4.06 -12.07 -9.45
C MET A 249 5.29 -12.41 -10.31
N ASP A 250 5.21 -12.14 -11.62
CA ASP A 250 6.27 -12.42 -12.59
C ASP A 250 7.37 -11.36 -12.51
N GLN A 251 8.36 -11.60 -11.65
CA GLN A 251 9.49 -10.70 -11.43
C GLN A 251 10.35 -10.48 -12.69
N GLY A 252 10.24 -11.35 -13.70
CA GLY A 252 10.93 -11.22 -14.99
C GLY A 252 10.30 -10.15 -15.89
N VAL A 253 9.00 -9.90 -15.76
CA VAL A 253 8.30 -8.82 -16.48
C VAL A 253 8.60 -7.46 -15.86
N SER A 254 8.51 -7.37 -14.54
CA SER A 254 8.95 -6.21 -13.76
C SER A 254 9.19 -6.65 -12.32
N PRO A 255 10.33 -6.29 -11.70
CA PRO A 255 10.54 -6.59 -10.30
C PRO A 255 9.57 -5.78 -9.42
N PHE A 256 9.07 -6.38 -8.33
CA PHE A 256 8.23 -5.69 -7.35
C PHE A 256 8.97 -4.52 -6.70
N MET A 257 10.22 -4.77 -6.27
CA MET A 257 11.16 -3.74 -5.81
C MET A 257 11.84 -3.07 -7.01
N ARG A 258 11.09 -2.21 -7.70
CA ARG A 258 11.45 -1.66 -9.02
C ARG A 258 12.55 -0.60 -8.97
N LYS A 259 12.24 0.59 -8.43
CA LYS A 259 13.16 1.75 -8.39
C LYS A 259 13.27 2.43 -7.02
N GLY A 260 12.19 2.48 -6.24
CA GLY A 260 12.23 3.01 -4.86
C GLY A 260 12.69 4.46 -4.72
N LYS A 261 12.32 5.33 -5.68
CA LYS A 261 12.73 6.74 -5.72
C LYS A 261 11.57 7.65 -6.11
N VAL A 262 11.72 8.94 -5.86
CA VAL A 262 10.83 10.00 -6.38
C VAL A 262 11.34 10.44 -7.76
N ALA A 263 10.44 10.96 -8.59
CA ALA A 263 10.70 11.52 -9.93
C ALA A 263 11.08 10.49 -11.02
N ASP A 264 10.80 9.18 -10.82
CA ASP A 264 11.00 8.22 -11.91
C ASP A 264 10.02 8.44 -13.06
N TRP A 265 8.86 9.05 -12.78
CA TRP A 265 7.82 9.35 -13.76
C TRP A 265 8.32 10.14 -14.98
N LYS A 266 9.34 10.98 -14.82
CA LYS A 266 9.96 11.75 -15.92
C LYS A 266 10.53 10.87 -17.03
N ASN A 267 10.83 9.59 -16.74
CA ASN A 267 11.32 8.63 -17.73
C ASN A 267 10.20 7.94 -18.54
N HIS A 268 8.93 8.21 -18.24
CA HIS A 268 7.78 7.52 -18.84
C HIS A 268 6.78 8.49 -19.46
N PHE A 269 6.55 9.63 -18.83
CA PHE A 269 5.64 10.64 -19.35
C PHE A 269 6.28 11.35 -20.54
N THR A 270 5.52 11.47 -21.63
CA THR A 270 5.80 12.49 -22.64
C THR A 270 5.42 13.87 -22.12
N GLU A 271 5.96 14.94 -22.72
CA GLU A 271 5.57 16.31 -22.35
C GLU A 271 4.07 16.57 -22.52
N ALA A 272 3.47 16.01 -23.57
CA ALA A 272 2.04 16.11 -23.84
C ALA A 272 1.22 15.43 -22.74
N GLN A 273 1.59 14.20 -22.36
CA GLN A 273 0.95 13.48 -21.26
C GLN A 273 1.10 14.21 -19.93
N ASN A 274 2.28 14.76 -19.64
CA ASN A 274 2.48 15.52 -18.40
C ASN A 274 1.58 16.76 -18.36
N LYS A 275 1.47 17.50 -19.47
CA LYS A 275 0.60 18.67 -19.56
C LYS A 275 -0.88 18.33 -19.38
N GLU A 276 -1.34 17.26 -20.02
CA GLU A 276 -2.71 16.77 -19.87
C GLU A 276 -2.99 16.34 -18.42
N PHE A 277 -2.08 15.56 -17.84
CA PHE A 277 -2.17 15.10 -16.46
C PHE A 277 -2.19 16.26 -15.46
N ASP A 278 -1.33 17.27 -15.63
CA ASP A 278 -1.27 18.44 -14.76
C ASP A 278 -2.59 19.26 -14.81
N GLN A 279 -3.23 19.33 -15.98
CA GLN A 279 -4.54 19.98 -16.12
C GLN A 279 -5.65 19.22 -15.39
N ASP A 280 -5.73 17.90 -15.58
CA ASP A 280 -6.68 17.05 -14.85
C ASP A 280 -6.42 17.11 -13.33
N TYR A 281 -5.17 16.96 -12.91
CA TYR A 281 -4.76 17.03 -11.51
C TYR A 281 -5.18 18.35 -10.86
N LYS A 282 -4.91 19.49 -11.51
CA LYS A 282 -5.29 20.81 -11.00
C LYS A 282 -6.80 20.93 -10.79
N GLN A 283 -7.60 20.34 -11.69
CA GLN A 283 -9.06 20.35 -11.56
C GLN A 283 -9.53 19.41 -10.44
N LYS A 284 -9.00 18.18 -10.37
CA LYS A 284 -9.39 17.15 -9.38
C LYS A 284 -8.96 17.48 -7.95
N MET A 285 -7.89 18.26 -7.80
CA MET A 285 -7.28 18.65 -6.52
C MET A 285 -7.54 20.11 -6.13
N LYS A 286 -8.35 20.86 -6.90
CA LYS A 286 -8.54 22.33 -6.77
C LYS A 286 -8.84 22.83 -5.35
N ASN A 287 -9.54 22.03 -4.54
CA ASN A 287 -9.96 22.39 -3.17
C ASN A 287 -9.23 21.60 -2.08
N SER A 288 -8.22 20.81 -2.45
CA SER A 288 -7.47 20.02 -1.48
C SER A 288 -6.32 20.84 -0.88
N THR A 289 -6.12 20.70 0.42
CA THR A 289 -4.92 21.22 1.11
C THR A 289 -3.73 20.25 1.01
N LEU A 290 -3.90 19.08 0.39
CA LEU A 290 -2.79 18.16 0.14
C LEU A 290 -1.74 18.82 -0.77
N ARG A 291 -0.48 18.57 -0.45
CA ARG A 291 0.68 19.04 -1.22
C ARG A 291 1.60 17.86 -1.44
N PHE A 292 1.66 17.40 -2.68
CA PHE A 292 2.57 16.34 -3.11
C PHE A 292 3.77 16.97 -3.80
N ARG A 293 4.91 16.27 -3.75
CA ARG A 293 6.13 16.68 -4.44
C ARG A 293 6.42 15.67 -5.55
N ASP A 294 6.60 16.16 -6.77
CA ASP A 294 6.93 15.31 -7.92
C ASP A 294 8.45 15.06 -8.02
N GLU A 295 9.23 15.72 -7.17
CA GLU A 295 10.69 15.69 -7.05
C GLU A 295 11.12 16.09 -5.63
N ILE A 296 12.31 15.65 -5.22
CA ILE A 296 12.96 15.95 -3.94
C ILE A 296 14.41 16.37 -4.19
#